data_AF-A0AAJ1UE83-F1
#
_entry.id   AF-A0AAJ1UE83-F1
#
_cell.length_a   1.000
_cell.length_b   1.000
_cell.length_c   1.000
_cell.angle_alpha   90.00
_cell.angle_beta   90.00
_cell.angle_gamma   90.00
#
_symmetry.space_group_name_H-M   'P 1'
#
loop_
_entity.id
_entity.type
_entity.pdbx_description
1 polymer ?
#
loop_
_entity_poly.entity_id
_entity_poly.type
_entity_poly.pdbx_seq_one_letter_code
_entity_poly.pdbx_strand_id
1 'polypeptide(L)'
;TMWRGSMTFETPMLFSIGFIFVFTMGGFTGLILSVAPIDIQVHDTYYVVAHFHYVLVAGSLFALFAGTYYWLPKWTGRMYSEKLGKLHFWSTLISFNVTFFPMHFLGLAGMPR
;
A
#
# COMPACT_ATOMS: atom_id res chain seq x y z
N THR A 1 -18.87 6.15 6.79
CA THR A 1 -18.07 6.36 8.01
C THR A 1 -17.15 7.57 7.87
N MET A 2 -16.35 7.68 6.80
CA MET A 2 -15.55 8.90 6.52
C MET A 2 -16.34 10.00 5.79
N TRP A 3 -17.23 9.63 4.88
CA TRP A 3 -18.09 10.58 4.15
C TRP A 3 -19.04 11.31 5.12
N ARG A 4 -19.09 12.65 5.03
CA ARG A 4 -19.82 13.55 5.94
C ARG A 4 -19.39 13.43 7.43
N GLY A 5 -18.16 12.98 7.68
CA GLY A 5 -17.53 13.02 9.00
C GLY A 5 -16.60 14.22 9.18
N SER A 6 -16.19 14.50 10.42
CA SER A 6 -15.11 15.44 10.74
C SER A 6 -13.82 14.64 10.95
N MET A 7 -12.86 14.77 10.03
CA MET A 7 -11.61 14.01 10.08
C MET A 7 -10.43 14.89 10.50
N THR A 8 -9.58 14.34 11.37
CA THR A 8 -8.25 14.89 11.65
C THR A 8 -7.20 14.07 10.92
N PHE A 9 -6.23 14.74 10.29
CA PHE A 9 -5.18 14.11 9.50
C PHE A 9 -3.92 13.86 10.31
N GLU A 10 -4.08 13.12 11.40
CA GLU A 10 -2.97 12.60 12.18
C GLU A 10 -2.33 11.39 11.48
N THR A 11 -1.10 11.06 11.88
CA THR A 11 -0.31 9.99 11.26
C THR A 11 -1.09 8.66 11.04
N PRO A 12 -1.87 8.12 12.00
CA PRO A 12 -2.61 6.87 11.81
C PRO A 12 -3.70 6.98 10.73
N MET A 13 -4.35 8.15 10.63
CA MET A 13 -5.38 8.40 9.61
C MET A 13 -4.75 8.48 8.22
N LEU A 14 -3.57 9.08 8.09
CA LEU A 14 -2.84 9.13 6.83
C LEU A 14 -2.49 7.73 6.32
N PHE A 15 -1.95 6.85 7.18
CA PHE A 15 -1.68 5.46 6.81
C PHE A 15 -2.97 4.69 6.46
N SER A 16 -4.09 4.97 7.13
CA SER A 16 -5.38 4.33 6.83
C SER A 16 -5.95 4.74 5.47
N ILE A 17 -5.83 6.03 5.11
CA ILE A 17 -6.24 6.52 3.78
C ILE A 17 -5.28 6.01 2.71
N GLY A 18 -3.97 6.03 2.98
CA GLY A 18 -2.95 5.48 2.10
C GLY A 18 -3.16 3.98 1.83
N PHE A 19 -3.55 3.21 2.86
CA PHE A 19 -3.95 1.82 2.74
C PHE A 19 -5.07 1.66 1.70
N ILE A 20 -6.17 2.42 1.83
CA ILE A 20 -7.30 2.33 0.90
C ILE A 20 -6.84 2.58 -0.53
N PHE A 21 -6.02 3.62 -0.74
CA PHE A 21 -5.51 3.97 -2.05
C PHE A 21 -4.67 2.84 -2.68
N VAL A 22 -3.61 2.41 -1.99
CA VAL A 22 -2.66 1.44 -2.54
C VAL A 22 -3.30 0.04 -2.66
N PHE A 23 -4.11 -0.35 -1.67
CA PHE A 23 -4.82 -1.63 -1.69
C PHE A 23 -5.83 -1.69 -2.84
N THR A 24 -6.52 -0.58 -3.15
CA THR A 24 -7.47 -0.53 -4.27
C THR A 24 -6.74 -0.66 -5.61
N MET A 25 -5.58 -0.03 -5.78
CA MET A 25 -4.77 -0.21 -6.99
C MET A 25 -4.29 -1.66 -7.15
N GLY A 26 -3.82 -2.29 -6.07
CA GLY A 26 -3.46 -3.70 -6.07
C GLY A 26 -4.64 -4.63 -6.35
N GLY A 27 -5.80 -4.33 -5.77
CA GLY A 27 -7.03 -5.07 -6.01
C GLY A 27 -7.44 -5.04 -7.48
N PHE A 28 -7.32 -3.88 -8.14
CA PHE A 28 -7.62 -3.74 -9.56
C PHE A 28 -6.70 -4.62 -10.43
N THR A 29 -5.41 -4.66 -10.13
CA THR A 29 -4.48 -5.53 -10.88
C THR A 29 -4.70 -7.01 -10.61
N GLY A 30 -5.26 -7.36 -9.45
CA GLY A 30 -5.69 -8.72 -9.12
C GLY A 30 -6.91 -9.18 -9.91
N LEU A 31 -7.85 -8.27 -10.19
CA LEU A 31 -8.98 -8.58 -11.09
C LEU A 31 -8.47 -8.95 -12.48
N ILE A 32 -7.43 -8.27 -12.97
CA ILE A 32 -6.81 -8.60 -14.27
C ILE A 32 -6.20 -10.02 -14.23
N LEU A 33 -5.47 -10.36 -13.17
CA LEU A 33 -4.90 -11.70 -12.98
C LEU A 33 -5.96 -12.80 -12.79
N SER A 34 -7.18 -12.46 -12.36
CA SER A 34 -8.27 -13.44 -12.25
C SER A 34 -8.84 -13.88 -13.60
N VAL A 35 -8.49 -13.20 -14.70
CA VAL A 35 -8.98 -13.49 -16.05
C VAL A 35 -7.99 -14.43 -16.75
N ALA A 36 -8.35 -15.72 -16.85
CA ALA A 36 -7.44 -16.77 -17.34
C ALA A 36 -6.74 -16.47 -18.69
N PRO A 37 -7.42 -15.93 -19.74
CA PRO A 37 -6.74 -15.58 -20.98
C PRO A 37 -5.64 -14.53 -20.83
N ILE A 38 -5.80 -13.60 -19.88
CA ILE A 38 -4.80 -12.57 -19.59
C ILE A 38 -3.69 -13.15 -18.71
N ASP A 39 -4.06 -13.96 -17.70
CA ASP A 39 -3.09 -14.57 -16.79
C ASP A 39 -2.04 -15.36 -17.56
N ILE A 40 -2.42 -16.15 -18.58
CA ILE A 40 -1.46 -16.90 -19.40
C ILE A 40 -0.33 -16.01 -19.98
N GLN A 41 -0.62 -14.76 -20.32
CA GLN A 41 0.36 -13.82 -20.87
C GLN A 41 1.27 -13.20 -19.80
N VAL A 42 0.74 -12.95 -18.60
CA VAL A 42 1.46 -12.26 -17.53
C VAL A 42 1.89 -13.18 -16.38
N HIS A 43 1.59 -14.48 -16.51
CA HIS A 43 1.97 -15.51 -15.56
C HIS A 43 3.49 -15.56 -15.44
N ASP A 44 3.98 -15.76 -14.22
CA ASP A 44 5.42 -15.78 -13.93
C ASP A 44 6.20 -14.54 -14.40
N THR A 45 5.53 -13.40 -14.57
CA THR A 45 6.19 -12.12 -14.83
C THR A 45 6.21 -11.23 -13.59
N TYR A 46 6.98 -10.15 -13.67
CA TYR A 46 7.00 -9.08 -12.68
C TYR A 46 5.61 -8.45 -12.44
N TYR A 47 4.62 -8.67 -13.32
CA TYR A 47 3.25 -8.19 -13.12
C TYR A 47 2.58 -8.84 -11.89
N VAL A 48 2.77 -10.16 -11.72
CA VAL A 48 2.25 -10.90 -10.55
C VAL A 48 2.96 -10.45 -9.27
N VAL A 49 4.27 -10.22 -9.35
CA VAL A 49 5.07 -9.70 -8.23
C VAL A 49 4.55 -8.32 -7.83
N ALA A 50 4.33 -7.42 -8.79
CA ALA A 50 3.83 -6.08 -8.56
C ALA A 50 2.45 -6.11 -7.89
N HIS A 51 1.51 -6.89 -8.44
CA HIS A 51 0.19 -7.08 -7.85
C HIS A 51 0.29 -7.51 -6.38
N PHE A 52 1.00 -8.60 -6.09
CA PHE A 52 1.06 -9.16 -4.75
C PHE A 52 1.68 -8.19 -3.73
N HIS A 53 2.69 -7.41 -4.12
CA HIS A 53 3.28 -6.40 -3.24
C HIS A 53 2.28 -5.27 -2.95
N TYR A 54 1.49 -4.83 -3.91
CA TYR A 54 0.44 -3.82 -3.68
C TYR A 54 -0.65 -4.31 -2.70
N VAL A 55 -1.02 -5.59 -2.75
CA VAL A 55 -2.10 -6.10 -1.87
C VAL A 55 -1.58 -6.56 -0.50
N LEU A 56 -0.51 -7.37 -0.48
CA LEU A 56 0.01 -7.92 0.78
C LEU A 56 0.93 -6.94 1.48
N VAL A 57 1.97 -6.46 0.79
CA VAL A 57 3.01 -5.63 1.43
C VAL A 57 2.44 -4.27 1.80
N ALA A 58 1.86 -3.53 0.85
CA ALA A 58 1.22 -2.27 1.21
C ALA A 58 -0.04 -2.45 2.06
N GLY A 59 -0.86 -3.48 1.79
CA GLY A 59 -2.07 -3.72 2.58
C GLY A 59 -1.76 -3.99 4.06
N SER A 60 -0.92 -4.97 4.34
CA SER A 60 -0.58 -5.34 5.72
C SER A 60 0.35 -4.33 6.40
N LEU A 61 1.37 -3.79 5.72
CA LEU A 61 2.29 -2.86 6.37
C LEU A 61 1.64 -1.52 6.69
N PHE A 62 0.82 -0.95 5.80
CA PHE A 62 0.14 0.31 6.10
C PHE A 62 -0.85 0.15 7.26
N ALA A 63 -1.56 -0.99 7.32
CA ALA A 63 -2.42 -1.31 8.45
C ALA A 63 -1.62 -1.50 9.75
N LEU A 64 -0.47 -2.17 9.71
CA LEU A 64 0.42 -2.34 10.86
C LEU A 64 1.01 -1.00 11.33
N PHE A 65 1.42 -0.12 10.41
CA PHE A 65 1.91 1.21 10.76
C PHE A 65 0.80 2.09 11.33
N ALA A 66 -0.39 2.10 10.72
CA ALA A 66 -1.56 2.79 11.26
C ALA A 66 -1.86 2.33 12.69
N GLY A 67 -1.93 1.01 12.90
CA GLY A 67 -2.14 0.40 14.21
C GLY A 67 -1.04 0.78 15.19
N THR A 68 0.22 0.67 14.78
CA THR A 68 1.38 1.02 15.63
C THR A 68 1.29 2.48 16.06
N TYR A 69 1.16 3.45 15.14
CA TYR A 69 1.04 4.85 15.51
C TYR A 69 -0.22 5.15 16.35
N TYR A 70 -1.29 4.39 16.17
CA TYR A 70 -2.50 4.54 16.98
C TYR A 70 -2.30 4.06 18.43
N TRP A 71 -1.68 2.89 18.63
CA TRP A 71 -1.51 2.28 19.96
C TRP A 71 -0.18 2.60 20.66
N LEU A 72 0.82 3.11 19.95
CA LEU A 72 2.16 3.40 20.50
C LEU A 72 2.12 4.31 21.73
N PRO A 73 1.32 5.39 21.78
CA PRO A 73 1.22 6.21 23.00
C PRO A 73 0.65 5.45 24.19
N LYS A 74 -0.23 4.47 23.94
CA LYS A 74 -0.81 3.63 24.99
C LYS A 74 0.21 2.60 25.51
N TRP A 75 1.04 2.03 24.64
CA TRP A 75 2.05 1.04 25.04
C TRP A 75 3.26 1.65 25.74
N THR A 76 3.69 2.84 25.32
CA THR A 76 4.93 3.46 25.81
C THR A 76 4.69 4.59 26.81
N GLY A 77 3.45 5.10 26.91
CA GLY A 77 3.11 6.26 27.72
C GLY A 77 3.65 7.59 27.17
N ARG A 78 4.22 7.61 25.96
CA ARG A 78 4.79 8.81 25.32
C ARG A 78 4.21 9.03 23.92
N MET A 79 3.83 10.27 23.62
CA MET A 79 3.42 10.66 22.27
C MET A 79 4.65 10.71 21.34
N TYR A 80 4.49 10.19 20.13
CA TYR A 80 5.49 10.33 19.07
C TYR A 80 5.42 11.73 18.45
N SER A 81 6.45 12.09 17.67
CA SER A 81 6.44 13.33 16.90
C SER A 81 5.59 13.17 15.64
N GLU A 82 4.48 13.91 15.54
CA GLU A 82 3.63 13.94 14.33
C GLU A 82 4.40 14.36 13.07
N LYS A 83 5.39 15.27 13.20
CA LYS A 83 6.21 15.67 12.04
C LYS A 83 7.00 14.49 11.46
N LEU A 84 7.61 13.68 12.33
CA LEU A 84 8.34 12.49 11.92
C LEU A 84 7.40 11.37 11.44
N GLY A 85 6.23 11.21 12.06
CA GLY A 85 5.20 10.28 11.61
C GLY A 85 4.70 10.59 10.19
N LYS A 86 4.43 11.88 9.90
CA LYS A 86 4.06 12.35 8.56
C LYS A 86 5.19 12.18 7.56
N LEU A 87 6.44 12.45 7.94
CA LEU A 87 7.60 12.19 7.08
C LEU A 87 7.72 10.69 6.74
N HIS A 88 7.56 9.82 7.73
CA HIS A 88 7.56 8.38 7.52
C HIS A 88 6.44 7.96 6.56
N PHE A 89 5.21 8.44 6.76
CA PHE A 89 4.10 8.19 5.83
C PHE A 89 4.42 8.56 4.38
N TRP A 90 4.85 9.80 4.13
CA TRP A 90 5.13 10.27 2.76
C TRP A 90 6.31 9.53 2.13
N SER A 91 7.37 9.29 2.90
CA SER A 91 8.53 8.55 2.42
C SER A 91 8.15 7.12 2.04
N THR A 92 7.35 6.44 2.86
CA THR A 92 6.86 5.08 2.59
C THR A 92 5.95 5.06 1.37
N LEU A 93 4.99 5.98 1.27
CA LEU A 93 4.05 6.03 0.14
C LEU A 93 4.77 6.25 -1.20
N ILE A 94 5.70 7.20 -1.24
CA ILE A 94 6.45 7.53 -2.47
C ILE A 94 7.38 6.37 -2.81
N SER A 95 8.19 5.90 -1.87
CA SER A 95 9.19 4.84 -2.13
C SER A 95 8.52 3.54 -2.55
N PHE A 96 7.38 3.20 -1.94
CA PHE A 96 6.62 2.01 -2.31
C PHE A 96 6.14 2.08 -3.77
N ASN A 97 5.52 3.19 -4.17
CA ASN A 97 5.05 3.34 -5.55
C ASN A 97 6.21 3.40 -6.54
N VAL A 98 7.29 4.11 -6.24
CA VAL A 98 8.47 4.17 -7.11
C VAL A 98 9.12 2.79 -7.29
N THR A 99 9.07 1.94 -6.26
CA THR A 99 9.65 0.59 -6.32
C THR A 99 8.78 -0.39 -7.10
N PHE A 100 7.48 -0.46 -6.79
CA PHE A 100 6.61 -1.53 -7.30
C PHE A 100 5.74 -1.12 -8.49
N PHE A 101 5.44 0.16 -8.67
CA PHE A 101 4.66 0.61 -9.82
C PHE A 101 5.33 0.25 -11.15
N PRO A 102 6.65 0.49 -11.35
CA PRO A 102 7.33 0.15 -12.60
C PRO A 102 7.30 -1.34 -12.95
N MET A 103 7.20 -2.22 -11.94
CA MET A 103 7.16 -3.66 -12.14
C MET A 103 5.94 -4.11 -12.97
N HIS A 104 4.83 -3.36 -12.93
CA HIS A 104 3.69 -3.63 -13.82
C HIS A 104 4.09 -3.50 -15.30
N PHE A 105 4.83 -2.45 -15.66
CA PHE A 105 5.29 -2.25 -17.03
C PHE A 105 6.36 -3.27 -17.42
N LEU A 106 7.27 -3.61 -16.50
CA LEU A 106 8.28 -4.65 -16.74
C LEU A 106 7.63 -6.02 -16.97
N GLY A 107 6.60 -6.37 -16.20
CA GLY A 107 5.86 -7.60 -16.39
C GLY A 107 5.09 -7.65 -17.71
N LEU A 108 4.44 -6.53 -18.10
CA LEU A 108 3.80 -6.41 -19.41
C LEU A 108 4.79 -6.47 -20.57
N ALA A 109 6.03 -6.05 -20.37
CA ALA A 109 7.12 -6.18 -21.32
C ALA A 109 7.76 -7.59 -21.36
N GLY A 110 7.27 -8.52 -20.51
CA GLY A 110 7.72 -9.92 -20.48
C GLY A 110 8.91 -10.20 -19.57
N MET A 111 9.25 -9.30 -18.64
CA MET A 111 10.30 -9.58 -17.65
C MET A 111 9.86 -10.72 -16.70
N PRO A 112 10.53 -11.87 -16.71
CA PRO A 112 10.18 -13.02 -15.86
C PRO A 112 10.54 -12.74 -14.40
N ARG A 113 9.78 -13.32 -13.46
CA ARG A 113 9.99 -13.18 -12.01
C ARG A 113 11.06 -14.11 -11.44
#